data_AF-A0A5A5T761-F1
#
_entry.id   AF-A0A5A5T761-F1
#
_cell.length_a   1.000
_cell.length_b   1.000
_cell.length_c   1.000
_cell.angle_alpha   90.00
_cell.angle_beta   90.00
_cell.angle_gamma   90.00
#
_symmetry.space_group_name_H-M   'P 1'
#
loop_
_entity.id
_entity.type
_entity.pdbx_description
1 polymer ?
#
loop_
_entity_poly.entity_id
_entity_poly.type
_entity_poly.pdbx_seq_one_letter_code
_entity_poly.pdbx_strand_id
1 'polypeptide(L)' 'MKPIKAVYYFIVGDMIILIGILIAVVLLLLIDNVGALTSLRSISAPLFVIITVISLVATLAREAYSSKRH' A
#
# COMPACT_ATOMS: atom_id res chain seq x y z
N MET A 1 -26.43 12.72 -4.28
CA MET A 1 -25.34 12.25 -3.39
C MET A 1 -24.30 13.37 -3.34
N LYS A 2 -23.95 13.87 -2.14
CA LYS A 2 -23.14 15.09 -2.00
C LYS A 2 -21.70 14.80 -2.49
N PRO A 3 -21.17 15.53 -3.49
CA PRO A 3 -19.84 15.28 -4.09
C PRO A 3 -18.71 15.28 -3.06
N ILE A 4 -18.89 16.02 -1.97
CA ILE A 4 -18.02 16.09 -0.79
C ILE A 4 -17.72 14.71 -0.19
N LYS A 5 -18.69 13.78 -0.20
CA LYS A 5 -18.50 12.43 0.37
C LYS A 5 -17.57 11.58 -0.51
N ALA A 6 -17.66 11.71 -1.83
CA ALA A 6 -16.78 10.98 -2.76
C ALA A 6 -15.32 11.46 -2.64
N VAL A 7 -15.11 12.77 -2.53
CA VAL A 7 -13.78 13.36 -2.33
C VAL A 7 -13.16 12.89 -1.01
N TYR A 8 -13.96 12.80 0.06
CA TYR A 8 -13.47 12.28 1.34
C TYR A 8 -12.99 10.82 1.23
N TYR A 9 -13.77 9.95 0.58
CA TYR A 9 -13.37 8.55 0.40
C TYR A 9 -12.17 8.38 -0.52
N PHE A 10 -12.01 9.26 -1.52
CA PHE A 10 -10.83 9.29 -2.39
C PHE A 10 -9.57 9.68 -1.63
N ILE A 11 -9.61 10.79 -0.88
CA ILE A 11 -8.46 11.27 -0.07
C ILE A 11 -8.09 10.23 1.00
N VAL A 12 -9.07 9.67 1.70
CA VAL A 12 -8.82 8.64 2.72
C VAL A 12 -8.35 7.32 2.09
N GLY A 13 -8.69 7.05 0.84
CA GLY A 13 -8.18 5.89 0.09
C GLY A 13 -6.72 6.05 -0.29
N ASP A 14 -6.37 7.21 -0.84
CA ASP A 14 -5.00 7.54 -1.23
C ASP A 14 -4.06 7.57 -0.02
N MET A 15 -4.52 8.11 1.12
CA MET A 15 -3.75 8.12 2.37
C MET A 15 -3.36 6.72 2.86
N ILE A 16 -4.19 5.70 2.61
CA ILE A 16 -3.90 4.31 2.99
C ILE A 16 -2.82 3.71 2.09
N ILE A 17 -2.84 4.00 0.78
CA ILE A 17 -1.77 3.62 -0.14
C ILE A 17 -0.47 4.29 0.29
N LEU A 18 -0.51 5.58 0.57
CA LEU A 18 0.65 6.38 0.98
C LEU A 18 1.29 5.81 2.26
N ILE A 19 0.48 5.47 3.27
CA ILE A 19 0.95 4.84 4.51
C ILE A 19 1.51 3.44 4.24
N GLY A 20 0.85 2.63 3.42
CA GLY A 20 1.31 1.28 3.07
C GLY A 20 2.67 1.29 2.36
N ILE A 21 2.84 2.19 1.39
CA ILE A 21 4.12 2.39 0.68
C ILE A 21 5.18 2.92 1.63
N LEU A 22 4.86 3.89 2.49
CA LEU A 22 5.79 4.44 3.47
C LEU A 22 6.34 3.36 4.40
N ILE A 23 5.47 2.51 4.95
CA ILE A 23 5.87 1.39 5.81
C ILE A 23 6.76 0.42 5.04
N ALA A 24 6.39 0.07 3.82
CA ALA A 24 7.19 -0.81 2.98
C ALA A 24 8.59 -0.19 2.80
N VAL A 25 8.71 1.07 2.36
CA VAL A 25 9.99 1.75 2.12
C VAL A 25 10.87 1.75 3.38
N VAL A 26 10.28 2.03 4.55
CA VAL A 26 10.98 1.98 5.84
C VAL A 26 11.51 0.56 6.13
N LEU A 27 10.72 -0.49 5.87
CA LEU A 27 11.17 -1.87 6.04
C LEU A 27 12.31 -2.23 5.07
N LEU A 28 12.25 -1.76 3.81
CA LEU A 28 13.31 -1.99 2.84
C LEU A 28 14.63 -1.34 3.28
N LEU A 29 14.56 -0.08 3.74
CA LEU A 29 15.70 0.65 4.28
C LEU A 29 16.29 -0.01 5.53
N LEU A 30 15.44 -0.61 6.36
CA LEU A 30 15.88 -1.35 7.55
C LEU A 30 16.56 -2.67 7.16
N ILE A 31 16.01 -3.42 6.19
CA ILE A 31 16.64 -4.62 5.63
C ILE A 31 18.00 -4.27 4.99
N ASP A 32 18.09 -3.12 4.34
CA ASP A 32 19.33 -2.65 3.72
C ASP A 32 20.37 -2.23 4.79
N ASN A 33 19.98 -1.55 5.86
CA ASN A 33 20.93 -1.10 6.90
C ASN A 33 21.33 -2.18 7.91
N VAL A 34 20.54 -3.24 8.07
CA VAL A 34 20.82 -4.30 9.05
C VAL A 34 21.55 -5.47 8.38
N GLY A 35 22.86 -5.56 8.60
CA GLY A 35 23.71 -6.65 8.06
C GLY A 35 23.32 -8.07 8.50
N ALA A 36 22.47 -8.22 9.52
CA ALA A 36 21.89 -9.52 9.89
C ALA A 36 20.82 -10.03 8.90
N LEU A 37 20.29 -9.15 8.05
CA LEU A 37 19.26 -9.47 7.04
C LEU A 37 19.84 -9.59 5.61
N THR A 38 21.17 -9.65 5.45
CA THR A 38 21.83 -9.79 4.14
C THR A 38 21.32 -10.97 3.33
N SER A 39 20.98 -12.10 3.99
CA SER A 39 20.39 -13.29 3.34
C SER A 39 18.97 -13.06 2.80
N LEU A 40 18.26 -12.07 3.36
CA LEU A 40 16.89 -11.69 2.97
C LEU A 40 16.87 -10.61 1.87
N ARG A 41 17.99 -9.92 1.61
CA ARG A 41 18.08 -8.88 0.56
C ARG A 41 17.76 -9.40 -0.84
N SER A 42 18.02 -10.68 -1.13
CA SER A 42 17.67 -11.29 -2.43
C SER A 42 16.16 -11.49 -2.61
N ILE A 43 15.41 -11.62 -1.51
CA ILE A 43 13.95 -11.85 -1.50
C ILE A 43 13.17 -10.55 -1.20
N SER A 44 13.85 -9.52 -0.70
CA SER A 44 13.22 -8.24 -0.32
C SER A 44 12.58 -7.53 -1.52
N ALA A 45 13.23 -7.54 -2.69
CA ALA A 45 12.69 -6.93 -3.90
C ALA A 45 11.36 -7.58 -4.38
N PRO A 46 11.26 -8.91 -4.56
CA PRO A 46 9.99 -9.53 -4.92
C PRO A 46 8.92 -9.40 -3.82
N LEU A 47 9.30 -9.43 -2.54
CA LEU A 47 8.37 -9.13 -1.44
C LEU A 47 7.78 -7.73 -1.54
N PHE A 48 8.60 -6.74 -1.92
CA PHE A 48 8.16 -5.37 -2.09
C PHE A 48 7.09 -5.25 -3.18
N VAL A 49 7.34 -5.90 -4.32
CA VAL A 49 6.40 -5.94 -5.44
C VAL A 49 5.09 -6.59 -5.01
N ILE A 50 5.14 -7.71 -4.28
CA ILE A 50 3.95 -8.40 -3.78
C ILE A 50 3.16 -7.49 -2.83
N ILE A 51 3.82 -6.87 -1.85
CA ILE A 51 3.16 -5.97 -0.88
C ILE A 51 2.51 -4.78 -1.62
N THR A 52 3.21 -4.21 -2.60
CA THR A 52 2.71 -3.10 -3.41
C THR A 52 1.47 -3.51 -4.21
N VAL A 53 1.52 -4.66 -4.89
CA VAL A 53 0.39 -5.20 -5.65
C VAL A 53 -0.81 -5.49 -4.73
N ILE A 54 -0.59 -6.08 -3.55
CA ILE A 54 -1.65 -6.33 -2.57
C ILE A 54 -2.29 -5.02 -2.11
N SER A 55 -1.49 -3.98 -1.84
CA SER A 55 -1.99 -2.66 -1.44
C SER A 55 -2.84 -2.00 -2.53
N LEU A 56 -2.38 -2.10 -3.79
CA LEU A 56 -3.13 -1.64 -4.96
C LEU A 56 -4.45 -2.40 -5.13
N VAL A 57 -4.41 -3.73 -5.08
CA VAL A 57 -5.60 -4.58 -5.21
C VAL A 57 -6.58 -4.31 -4.07
N ALA A 58 -6.10 -4.18 -2.83
CA ALA A 58 -6.96 -3.85 -1.69
C ALA A 58 -7.65 -2.50 -1.87
N THR A 59 -6.96 -1.50 -2.42
CA THR A 59 -7.54 -0.18 -2.66
C THR A 59 -8.54 -0.19 -3.80
N LEU A 60 -8.20 -0.81 -4.94
CA LEU A 60 -9.11 -0.98 -6.07
C LEU A 60 -10.34 -1.80 -5.67
N ALA A 61 -10.18 -2.86 -4.88
CA ALA A 61 -11.28 -3.65 -4.36
C ALA A 61 -12.18 -2.81 -3.44
N ARG A 62 -11.59 -1.97 -2.57
CA ARG A 62 -12.35 -1.04 -1.73
C ARG A 62 -13.14 -0.03 -2.56
N GLU A 63 -12.53 0.56 -3.59
CA GLU A 63 -13.22 1.49 -4.48
C GLU A 63 -14.33 0.80 -5.29
N ALA A 64 -14.06 -0.38 -5.86
CA ALA A 64 -15.05 -1.14 -6.62
C ALA A 64 -16.24 -1.58 -5.74
N TYR A 65 -16.00 -2.02 -4.51
CA TYR A 65 -17.05 -2.37 -3.55
C TYR A 65 -17.77 -1.14 -2.98
N SER A 66 -17.06 -0.02 -2.77
CA SER A 66 -17.67 1.26 -2.38
C SER A 66 -18.55 1.82 -3.50
N SER A 67 -18.16 1.60 -4.76
CA SER A 67 -18.94 1.98 -5.94
C SER A 67 -20.19 1.10 -6.12
N LYS A 68 -20.14 -0.17 -5.71
CA LYS A 68 -21.29 -1.11 -5.80
C LYS A 68 -22.38 -0.90 -4.75
N ARG A 69 -22.14 -0.06 -3.74
CA ARG A 69 -23.12 0.31 -2.69
C ARG A 69 -23.91 1.59 -3.02
N HIS A 70 -23.73 2.15 -4.21
CA HIS A 70 -24.43 3.34 -4.69
C HIS A 70 -25.41 3.01 -5.81
#